data_AF-A0A1H5Q4R6-F1
#
_entry.id   AF-A0A1H5Q4R6-F1
#
_cell.length_a   1.000
_cell.length_b   1.000
_cell.length_c   1.000
_cell.angle_alpha   90.00
_cell.angle_beta   90.00
_cell.angle_gamma   90.00
#
_symmetry.space_group_name_H-M   'P 1'
#
loop_
_entity.id
_entity.type
_entity.pdbx_description
1 polymer ?
#
loop_
_entity_poly.entity_id
_entity_poly.type
_entity_poly.pdbx_seq_one_letter_code
_entity_poly.pdbx_strand_id
1 'polypeptide(L)'
;MDFTDAHLDCSTFTQADLTRANFSECFACSADFTDAHIVSGKFRDTMLVGADFSGAKLVHADFSGSVLHLTVFNNADTRRARIPAKDAKTLEAEERLAAALSHGFTFDDILGEGLLNLEVDGFPSPRPV
;
A
#
# COMPACT_ATOMS: atom_id res chain seq x y z
N MET A 1 -3.61 7.50 -17.00
CA MET A 1 -2.49 8.22 -16.33
C MET A 1 -1.48 7.19 -15.88
N ASP A 2 -0.21 7.58 -15.78
CA ASP A 2 0.87 6.69 -15.33
C ASP A 2 1.58 7.33 -14.15
N PHE A 3 1.64 6.60 -13.06
CA PHE A 3 2.28 6.96 -11.80
C PHE A 3 3.30 5.90 -11.39
N THR A 4 3.70 4.98 -12.28
CA THR A 4 4.62 3.89 -11.94
C THR A 4 5.85 4.42 -11.18
N ASP A 5 6.21 3.76 -10.07
CA ASP A 5 7.35 4.13 -9.19
C ASP A 5 7.23 5.52 -8.54
N ALA A 6 6.03 6.12 -8.51
CA ALA A 6 5.82 7.41 -7.87
C ALA A 6 5.70 7.31 -6.34
N HIS A 7 6.20 8.34 -5.67
CA HIS A 7 5.98 8.60 -4.25
C HIS A 7 4.76 9.53 -4.11
N LEU A 8 3.67 8.97 -3.59
CA LEU A 8 2.33 9.54 -3.49
C LEU A 8 1.81 9.50 -2.04
N ASP A 9 2.68 9.39 -1.05
CA ASP A 9 2.29 9.35 0.35
C ASP A 9 1.49 10.61 0.73
N CYS A 10 0.41 10.42 1.48
CA CYS A 10 -0.51 11.48 1.90
C CYS A 10 -1.14 12.30 0.75
N SER A 11 -1.04 11.83 -0.50
CA SER A 11 -1.64 12.52 -1.65
C SER A 11 -3.16 12.37 -1.68
N THR A 12 -3.82 13.30 -2.38
CA THR A 12 -5.27 13.35 -2.49
C THR A 12 -5.72 13.15 -3.93
N PHE A 13 -6.54 12.12 -4.14
CA PHE A 13 -7.19 11.74 -5.39
C PHE A 13 -8.72 11.64 -5.23
N THR A 14 -9.28 12.27 -4.20
CA THR A 14 -10.72 12.27 -3.92
C THR A 14 -11.52 12.63 -5.16
N GLN A 15 -12.50 11.81 -5.51
CA GLN A 15 -13.39 11.97 -6.68
C GLN A 15 -12.68 12.05 -8.05
N ALA A 16 -11.38 11.74 -8.13
CA ALA A 16 -10.64 11.82 -9.38
C ALA A 16 -11.08 10.75 -10.39
N ASP A 17 -11.05 11.09 -11.69
CA ASP A 17 -11.15 10.09 -12.76
C ASP A 17 -9.75 9.53 -13.07
N LEU A 18 -9.54 8.32 -12.59
CA LEU A 18 -8.31 7.54 -12.69
C LEU A 18 -8.57 6.24 -13.46
N THR A 19 -9.53 6.26 -14.38
CA THR A 19 -9.87 5.11 -15.21
C THR A 19 -8.61 4.62 -15.94
N ARG A 20 -8.28 3.33 -15.74
CA ARG A 20 -7.09 2.67 -16.29
C ARG A 20 -5.76 3.31 -15.88
N ALA A 21 -5.72 4.04 -14.77
CA ALA A 21 -4.48 4.57 -14.24
C ALA A 21 -3.54 3.43 -13.80
N ASN A 22 -2.25 3.64 -14.00
CA ASN A 22 -1.21 2.73 -13.56
C ASN A 22 -0.52 3.31 -12.33
N PHE A 23 -0.68 2.65 -11.20
CA PHE A 23 -0.01 2.93 -9.93
C PHE A 23 0.97 1.81 -9.57
N SER A 24 1.37 0.95 -10.51
CA SER A 24 2.24 -0.19 -10.16
C SER A 24 3.56 0.31 -9.53
N GLU A 25 4.04 -0.39 -8.51
CA GLU A 25 5.30 -0.07 -7.81
C GLU A 25 5.29 1.30 -7.10
N CYS A 26 4.12 1.94 -6.91
CA CYS A 26 4.00 3.19 -6.14
C CYS A 26 4.11 2.99 -4.63
N PHE A 27 4.55 4.06 -3.96
CA PHE A 27 4.34 4.31 -2.53
C PHE A 27 3.19 5.29 -2.37
N ALA A 28 2.08 4.86 -1.78
CA ALA A 28 0.86 5.66 -1.61
C ALA A 28 0.27 5.45 -0.22
N CYS A 29 1.13 5.47 0.80
CA CYS A 29 0.74 5.34 2.19
C CYS A 29 -0.14 6.52 2.60
N SER A 30 -1.24 6.24 3.31
CA SER A 30 -2.22 7.25 3.74
C SER A 30 -2.77 8.13 2.61
N ALA A 31 -2.69 7.68 1.34
CA ALA A 31 -3.27 8.39 0.22
C ALA A 31 -4.81 8.29 0.26
N ASP A 32 -5.47 9.38 -0.13
CA ASP A 32 -6.93 9.47 -0.16
C ASP A 32 -7.46 9.27 -1.58
N PHE A 33 -8.11 8.13 -1.82
CA PHE A 33 -8.82 7.76 -3.05
C PHE A 33 -10.35 7.74 -2.85
N THR A 34 -10.87 8.45 -1.85
CA THR A 34 -12.31 8.48 -1.53
C THR A 34 -13.14 8.89 -2.74
N ASP A 35 -14.18 8.13 -3.04
CA ASP A 35 -15.09 8.33 -4.19
C ASP A 35 -14.40 8.36 -5.57
N ALA A 36 -13.13 7.95 -5.69
CA ALA A 36 -12.40 7.99 -6.95
C ALA A 36 -12.95 6.96 -7.97
N HIS A 37 -12.86 7.29 -9.26
CA HIS A 37 -13.21 6.39 -10.36
C HIS A 37 -11.97 5.69 -10.90
N ILE A 38 -11.71 4.45 -10.49
CA ILE A 38 -10.48 3.71 -10.82
C ILE A 38 -10.84 2.36 -11.49
N VAL A 39 -11.65 2.44 -12.55
CA VAL A 39 -12.03 1.24 -13.32
C VAL A 39 -10.82 0.70 -14.07
N SER A 40 -10.52 -0.57 -13.89
CA SER A 40 -9.33 -1.25 -14.47
C SER A 40 -7.99 -0.58 -14.10
N GLY A 41 -7.91 0.03 -12.92
CA GLY A 41 -6.64 0.54 -12.40
C GLY A 41 -5.66 -0.57 -12.02
N LYS A 42 -4.36 -0.27 -12.09
CA LYS A 42 -3.30 -1.21 -11.73
C LYS A 42 -2.60 -0.71 -10.46
N PHE A 43 -2.59 -1.52 -9.42
CA PHE A 43 -1.92 -1.31 -8.14
C PHE A 43 -1.04 -2.52 -7.83
N ARG A 44 -0.22 -2.94 -8.81
CA ARG A 44 0.65 -4.10 -8.62
C ARG A 44 1.86 -3.73 -7.80
N ASP A 45 2.21 -4.56 -6.83
CA ASP A 45 3.42 -4.39 -6.03
C ASP A 45 3.52 -2.98 -5.37
N THR A 46 2.37 -2.42 -4.96
CA THR A 46 2.27 -1.08 -4.36
C THR A 46 2.22 -1.11 -2.85
N MET A 47 2.71 -0.05 -2.19
CA MET A 47 2.45 0.17 -0.76
C MET A 47 1.27 1.13 -0.55
N LEU A 48 0.18 0.62 0.03
CA LEU A 48 -1.08 1.37 0.24
C LEU A 48 -1.47 1.41 1.72
N VAL A 49 -0.48 1.42 2.61
CA VAL A 49 -0.70 1.32 4.05
C VAL A 49 -1.51 2.53 4.54
N GLY A 50 -2.67 2.30 5.13
CA GLY A 50 -3.57 3.34 5.61
C GLY A 50 -4.27 4.13 4.50
N ALA A 51 -4.15 3.74 3.23
CA ALA A 51 -4.85 4.42 2.14
C ALA A 51 -6.37 4.25 2.26
N ASP A 52 -7.12 5.28 1.85
CA ASP A 52 -8.58 5.28 1.90
C ASP A 52 -9.19 5.16 0.50
N PHE A 53 -9.87 4.06 0.22
CA PHE A 53 -10.64 3.84 -1.01
C PHE A 53 -12.15 3.86 -0.75
N SER A 54 -12.62 4.52 0.31
CA SER A 54 -14.04 4.58 0.66
C SER A 54 -14.88 5.12 -0.50
N GLY A 55 -15.94 4.40 -0.88
CA GLY A 55 -16.82 4.78 -2.00
C GLY A 55 -16.18 4.68 -3.40
N ALA A 56 -14.91 4.29 -3.52
CA ALA A 56 -14.22 4.24 -4.80
C ALA A 56 -14.78 3.16 -5.74
N LYS A 57 -14.76 3.43 -7.05
CA LYS A 57 -15.11 2.45 -8.09
C LYS A 57 -13.86 1.72 -8.56
N LEU A 58 -13.66 0.50 -8.05
CA LEU A 58 -12.48 -0.34 -8.28
C LEU A 58 -12.78 -1.53 -9.22
N VAL A 59 -13.81 -1.42 -10.06
CA VAL A 59 -14.22 -2.52 -10.93
C VAL A 59 -13.06 -2.92 -11.85
N HIS A 60 -12.70 -4.22 -11.86
CA HIS A 60 -11.55 -4.76 -12.60
C HIS A 60 -10.16 -4.25 -12.16
N ALA A 61 -10.04 -3.59 -11.00
CA ALA A 61 -8.74 -3.16 -10.49
C ALA A 61 -7.86 -4.35 -10.07
N ASP A 62 -6.54 -4.20 -10.18
CA ASP A 62 -5.57 -5.25 -9.86
C ASP A 62 -4.61 -4.80 -8.76
N PHE A 63 -4.77 -5.35 -7.55
CA PHE A 63 -3.96 -5.09 -6.37
C PHE A 63 -2.95 -6.23 -6.08
N SER A 64 -2.62 -7.06 -7.08
CA SER A 64 -1.70 -8.19 -6.89
C SER A 64 -0.34 -7.73 -6.36
N GLY A 65 0.15 -8.36 -5.29
CA GLY A 65 1.44 -8.01 -4.69
C GLY A 65 1.43 -6.72 -3.87
N SER A 66 0.30 -6.01 -3.80
CA SER A 66 0.20 -4.79 -2.99
C SER A 66 0.12 -5.08 -1.49
N VAL A 67 0.62 -4.12 -0.71
CA VAL A 67 0.53 -4.07 0.74
C VAL A 67 -0.66 -3.21 1.15
N LEU A 68 -1.72 -3.85 1.65
CA LEU A 68 -3.02 -3.23 1.95
C LEU A 68 -3.31 -3.08 3.46
N HIS A 69 -2.27 -2.85 4.25
CA HIS A 69 -2.42 -2.76 5.71
C HIS A 69 -3.19 -1.51 6.11
N LEU A 70 -4.16 -1.63 7.01
CA LEU A 70 -5.03 -0.51 7.41
C LEU A 70 -5.74 0.20 6.23
N THR A 71 -5.71 -0.37 5.02
CA THR A 71 -6.37 0.20 3.85
C THR A 71 -7.88 0.06 4.02
N VAL A 72 -8.60 1.15 3.75
CA VAL A 72 -10.05 1.21 3.91
C VAL A 72 -10.72 1.00 2.55
N PHE A 73 -11.70 0.10 2.48
CA PHE A 73 -12.49 -0.16 1.27
C PHE A 73 -14.00 -0.01 1.52
N ASN A 74 -14.39 0.81 2.51
CA ASN A 74 -15.79 0.95 2.91
C ASN A 74 -16.65 1.41 1.73
N ASN A 75 -17.74 0.70 1.43
CA ASN A 75 -18.63 1.00 0.29
C ASN A 75 -17.93 1.05 -1.08
N ALA A 76 -16.70 0.56 -1.21
CA ALA A 76 -16.01 0.53 -2.50
C ALA A 76 -16.61 -0.56 -3.41
N ASP A 77 -16.74 -0.25 -4.70
CA ASP A 77 -17.17 -1.22 -5.71
C ASP A 77 -15.96 -2.03 -6.20
N THR A 78 -15.70 -3.15 -5.54
CA THR A 78 -14.58 -4.05 -5.82
C THR A 78 -14.95 -5.22 -6.74
N ARG A 79 -16.06 -5.12 -7.49
CA ARG A 79 -16.49 -6.20 -8.39
C ARG A 79 -15.40 -6.54 -9.41
N ARG A 80 -15.02 -7.81 -9.46
CA ARG A 80 -13.94 -8.32 -10.33
C ARG A 80 -12.57 -7.67 -10.05
N ALA A 81 -12.42 -6.94 -8.95
CA ALA A 81 -11.11 -6.52 -8.49
C ALA A 81 -10.33 -7.72 -8.00
N ARG A 82 -9.02 -7.73 -8.25
CA ARG A 82 -8.10 -8.72 -7.68
C ARG A 82 -7.46 -8.11 -6.46
N ILE A 83 -8.00 -8.41 -5.28
CA ILE A 83 -7.45 -8.01 -3.99
C ILE A 83 -6.80 -9.25 -3.37
N PRO A 84 -5.49 -9.21 -3.02
CA PRO A 84 -4.83 -10.35 -2.41
C PRO A 84 -5.48 -10.68 -1.07
N ALA A 85 -5.62 -11.98 -0.78
CA ALA A 85 -6.00 -12.40 0.56
C ALA A 85 -4.89 -11.99 1.54
N LYS A 86 -5.28 -11.66 2.78
CA LYS A 86 -4.30 -11.47 3.85
C LYS A 86 -3.68 -12.83 4.17
N ASP A 87 -2.51 -13.11 3.61
CA ASP A 87 -1.77 -14.33 3.89
C ASP A 87 -1.02 -14.21 5.23
N ALA A 88 -0.68 -15.32 5.88
CA ALA A 88 0.04 -15.32 7.16
C ALA A 88 1.39 -14.57 7.09
N LYS A 89 2.06 -14.60 5.93
CA LYS A 89 3.28 -13.82 5.69
C LYS A 89 3.01 -12.32 5.63
N THR A 90 1.84 -11.94 5.15
CA THR A 90 1.37 -10.55 5.13
C THR A 90 1.12 -10.06 6.55
N LEU A 91 0.66 -10.94 7.46
CA LEU A 91 0.46 -10.66 8.88
C LEU A 91 1.79 -10.53 9.65
N GLU A 92 2.79 -11.36 9.34
CA GLU A 92 4.16 -11.21 9.90
C GLU A 92 4.79 -9.87 9.46
N ALA A 93 4.56 -9.45 8.21
CA ALA A 93 4.94 -8.12 7.75
C ALA A 93 4.13 -7.00 8.44
N GLU A 94 2.84 -7.21 8.74
CA GLU A 94 1.97 -6.27 9.51
C GLU A 94 2.57 -5.98 10.89
N GLU A 95 2.94 -7.02 11.66
CA GLU A 95 3.49 -6.85 13.01
C GLU A 95 4.81 -6.09 12.98
N ARG A 96 5.66 -6.38 11.99
CA ARG A 96 6.97 -5.75 11.84
C ARG A 96 6.85 -4.29 11.44
N LEU A 97 5.93 -3.98 10.54
CA LEU A 97 5.62 -2.61 10.13
C LEU A 97 5.02 -1.82 11.29
N ALA A 98 4.07 -2.39 12.02
CA ALA A 98 3.47 -1.77 13.20
C ALA A 98 4.50 -1.53 14.32
N ALA A 99 5.42 -2.47 14.55
CA ALA A 99 6.51 -2.32 15.50
C ALA A 99 7.47 -1.20 15.10
N ALA A 100 7.88 -1.16 13.84
CA ALA A 100 8.76 -0.09 13.33
C ALA A 100 8.11 1.30 13.48
N LEU A 101 6.83 1.43 13.12
CA LEU A 101 6.09 2.69 13.31
C LEU A 101 5.96 3.08 14.79
N SER A 102 5.73 2.12 15.69
CA SER A 102 5.68 2.36 17.15
C SER A 102 7.04 2.77 17.73
N HIS A 103 8.13 2.46 17.05
CA HIS A 103 9.50 2.85 17.42
C HIS A 103 9.95 4.17 16.79
N GLY A 104 9.05 4.89 16.10
CA GLY A 104 9.33 6.19 15.50
C GLY A 104 10.03 6.12 14.14
N PHE A 105 10.11 4.92 13.54
CA PHE A 105 10.54 4.79 12.15
C PHE A 105 9.43 5.32 11.24
N THR A 106 9.82 6.09 10.24
CA THR A 106 8.93 6.53 9.17
C THR A 106 8.80 5.41 8.13
N PHE A 107 7.78 5.47 7.28
CA PHE A 107 7.63 4.50 6.20
C PHE A 107 8.85 4.48 5.25
N ASP A 108 9.46 5.65 5.02
CA ASP A 108 10.69 5.81 4.22
C ASP A 108 11.85 5.00 4.82
N ASP A 109 12.01 5.03 6.15
CA ASP A 109 13.05 4.24 6.85
C ASP A 109 12.85 2.74 6.64
N ILE A 110 11.59 2.27 6.68
CA ILE A 110 11.22 0.85 6.58
C ILE A 110 11.44 0.30 5.18
N LEU A 111 11.30 1.16 4.17
CA LEU A 111 11.43 0.81 2.76
C LEU A 111 12.87 0.96 2.24
N GLY A 112 13.60 1.98 2.68
CA GLY A 112 14.93 2.32 2.17
C GLY A 112 16.04 1.34 2.53
N GLU A 113 15.89 0.59 3.64
CA GLU A 113 16.96 -0.27 4.19
C GLU A 113 16.73 -1.78 3.97
N GLY A 114 15.65 -2.19 3.30
CA GLY A 114 15.33 -3.62 3.18
C GLY A 114 14.94 -4.26 4.53
N LEU A 115 14.33 -3.49 5.43
CA LEU A 115 13.89 -3.94 6.77
C LEU A 115 12.83 -5.06 6.75
N LEU A 116 12.27 -5.37 5.59
CA LEU A 116 11.45 -6.56 5.36
C LEU A 116 12.27 -7.88 5.33
N ASN A 117 13.60 -7.82 5.23
CA ASN A 117 14.49 -9.00 5.16
C ASN A 117 15.17 -9.40 6.49
N LEU A 118 15.01 -8.67 7.59
CA LEU A 118 15.71 -9.01 8.84
C LEU A 118 14.96 -10.09 9.64
N GLU A 119 15.47 -11.30 9.83
CA GLU A 119 14.84 -12.31 10.70
C GLU A 119 14.43 -11.72 12.06
N VAL A 120 13.16 -11.93 12.46
CA VAL A 120 12.70 -11.57 13.81
C VAL A 120 13.25 -12.63 14.74
N ASP A 121 14.37 -12.34 15.40
CA ASP A 121 14.58 -12.67 16.82
C ASP A 121 15.91 -12.06 17.31
N GLY A 122 15.80 -11.06 18.21
CA GLY A 122 16.93 -10.43 18.88
C GLY A 122 17.80 -9.55 17.97
N PHE A 123 17.41 -8.29 17.78
CA PHE A 123 18.17 -7.25 17.05
C PHE A 123 19.68 -7.30 17.38
N PRO A 124 20.56 -7.74 16.46
CA PRO A 124 21.99 -7.52 16.57
C PRO A 124 22.31 -6.12 16.03
N SER A 125 23.09 -5.35 16.78
CA SER A 125 23.52 -4.00 16.39
C SER A 125 24.16 -4.01 15.00
N PRO A 126 23.89 -3.02 14.12
CA PRO A 126 24.61 -2.90 12.86
C PRO A 126 26.09 -2.75 13.17
N ARG A 127 26.94 -3.57 12.53
CA ARG A 127 28.38 -3.38 12.64
C ARG A 127 28.73 -2.05 11.98
N PRO A 128 29.51 -1.19 12.66
CA PRO A 128 29.97 0.04 12.03
C PRO A 128 30.88 -0.33 10.85
N VAL A 129 30.76 0.45 9.77
CA VAL A 129 31.78 0.52 8.71
C VAL A 129 33.13 0.95 9.29
#